data_AF-A0A441YHQ7-F1
#
_entry.id   AF-A0A441YHQ7-F1
#
_cell.length_a   1.000
_cell.length_b   1.000
_cell.length_c   1.000
_cell.angle_alpha   90.00
_cell.angle_beta   90.00
_cell.angle_gamma   90.00
#
_symmetry.space_group_name_H-M   'P 1'
#
loop_
_entity.id
_entity.type
_entity.pdbx_description
1 polymer ?
#
loop_
_entity_poly.entity_id
_entity_poly.type
_entity_poly.pdbx_seq_one_letter_code
_entity_poly.pdbx_strand_id
1 'polypeptide(L)'
;AALANDFSPGLDAAGTLGGTAQVTGSSAAPDIRFDAQLSGAETSQTRQAGLGPLNLDAAGSFSAAGGVAIDHATLAGDKISGKAAGTINPNGASDFTLDLASTGPSLPLALGSTESPI
;
A
#
# COMPACT_ATOMS: atom_id res chain seq x y z
N ALA A 1 -6.00 -7.13 -8.79
CA ALA A 1 -6.45 -5.76 -8.46
C ALA A 1 -7.96 -5.54 -8.67
N ALA A 2 -8.59 -6.14 -9.68
CA ALA A 2 -9.98 -5.84 -10.06
C ALA A 2 -11.03 -5.91 -8.93
N LEU A 3 -10.83 -6.78 -7.92
CA LEU A 3 -11.70 -6.89 -6.74
C LEU A 3 -11.84 -5.56 -5.96
N ALA A 4 -10.84 -4.68 -6.00
CA ALA A 4 -10.90 -3.38 -5.33
C ALA A 4 -11.91 -2.42 -5.99
N ASN A 5 -12.23 -2.63 -7.27
CA ASN A 5 -13.20 -1.80 -7.99
C ASN A 5 -14.63 -2.00 -7.50
N ASP A 6 -14.94 -3.16 -6.91
CA ASP A 6 -16.25 -3.42 -6.30
C ASP A 6 -16.45 -2.61 -5.02
N PHE A 7 -15.36 -2.26 -4.32
CA PHE A 7 -15.39 -1.41 -3.12
C PHE A 7 -15.30 0.08 -3.47
N SER A 8 -14.66 0.42 -4.59
CA SER A 8 -14.50 1.80 -5.05
C SER A 8 -14.73 1.90 -6.56
N PRO A 9 -15.96 2.27 -6.97
CA PRO A 9 -16.27 2.53 -8.37
C PRO A 9 -15.37 3.65 -8.91
N GLY A 10 -14.73 3.41 -10.05
CA GLY A 10 -13.85 4.41 -10.70
C GLY A 10 -12.40 4.40 -10.23
N LEU A 11 -12.01 3.47 -9.34
CA LEU A 11 -10.60 3.25 -8.99
C LEU A 11 -9.79 2.76 -10.20
N ASP A 12 -10.41 2.03 -11.12
CA ASP A 12 -9.80 1.42 -12.31
C ASP A 12 -8.49 0.71 -11.94
N ALA A 13 -8.57 -0.11 -10.89
CA ALA A 13 -7.46 -0.84 -10.32
C ALA A 13 -7.04 -1.97 -11.27
N ALA A 14 -5.85 -1.83 -11.85
CA ALA A 14 -5.14 -2.79 -12.66
C ALA A 14 -4.00 -3.43 -11.86
N GLY A 15 -3.50 -4.58 -12.34
CA GLY A 15 -2.40 -5.31 -11.70
C GLY A 15 -2.81 -6.70 -11.18
N THR A 16 -1.78 -7.51 -10.92
CA THR A 16 -1.94 -8.92 -10.54
C THR A 16 -1.81 -9.06 -9.04
N LEU A 17 -2.91 -9.42 -8.38
CA LEU A 17 -2.91 -9.77 -6.95
C LEU A 17 -2.71 -11.28 -6.85
N GLY A 18 -1.65 -11.71 -6.20
CA GLY A 18 -1.39 -13.08 -5.78
C GLY A 18 -1.19 -13.15 -4.27
N GLY A 19 -1.18 -14.36 -3.73
CA GLY A 19 -0.98 -14.58 -2.30
C GLY A 19 -1.74 -15.78 -1.79
N THR A 20 -1.51 -16.14 -0.54
CA THR A 20 -2.26 -17.20 0.14
C THR A 20 -2.85 -16.70 1.44
N ALA A 21 -4.02 -17.25 1.81
CA ALA A 21 -4.61 -17.03 3.11
C ALA A 21 -4.92 -18.40 3.72
N GLN A 22 -4.35 -18.64 4.90
CA GLN A 22 -4.57 -19.86 5.66
C GLN A 22 -5.40 -19.52 6.88
N VAL A 23 -6.57 -20.15 6.97
CA VAL A 23 -7.47 -20.02 8.12
C VAL A 23 -7.33 -21.27 8.97
N THR A 24 -7.00 -21.08 10.23
CA THR A 24 -6.86 -22.13 11.23
C THR A 24 -7.72 -21.79 12.46
N GLY A 25 -7.75 -22.70 13.45
CA GLY A 25 -8.56 -22.52 14.66
C GLY A 25 -10.03 -22.91 14.47
N SER A 26 -10.84 -22.62 15.49
CA SER A 26 -12.28 -22.91 15.45
C SER A 26 -13.03 -21.75 14.80
N SER A 27 -14.21 -22.01 14.25
CA SER A 27 -15.04 -20.94 13.67
C SER A 27 -15.42 -19.84 14.68
N ALA A 28 -15.40 -20.13 15.98
CA ALA A 28 -15.64 -19.16 17.04
C ALA A 28 -14.41 -18.30 17.39
N ALA A 29 -13.21 -18.77 17.03
CA ALA A 29 -11.95 -18.05 17.23
C ALA A 29 -10.96 -18.43 16.10
N PRO A 30 -11.16 -17.89 14.89
CA PRO A 30 -10.26 -18.16 13.78
C PRO A 30 -8.91 -17.46 13.97
N ASP A 31 -7.86 -18.12 13.51
CA ASP A 31 -6.50 -17.60 13.36
C ASP A 31 -6.14 -17.66 11.87
N ILE A 32 -6.06 -16.49 11.25
CA ILE A 32 -5.84 -16.32 9.82
C ILE A 32 -4.42 -15.83 9.64
N ARG A 33 -3.65 -16.48 8.78
CA ARG A 33 -2.40 -15.93 8.25
C ARG A 33 -2.59 -15.63 6.78
N PHE A 34 -2.09 -14.49 6.34
CA PHE A 34 -2.15 -14.12 4.93
C PHE A 34 -0.82 -13.57 4.46
N ASP A 35 -0.49 -13.89 3.23
CA ASP A 35 0.50 -13.22 2.42
C ASP A 35 -0.20 -12.74 1.15
N ALA A 36 0.09 -11.52 0.73
CA ALA A 36 -0.48 -10.91 -0.44
C ALA A 36 0.60 -10.10 -1.16
N GLN A 37 0.76 -10.39 -2.44
CA GLN A 37 1.66 -9.69 -3.33
C GLN A 37 0.87 -9.13 -4.49
N LEU A 38 0.99 -7.83 -4.70
CA LEU A 38 0.37 -7.12 -5.80
C LEU A 38 1.48 -6.57 -6.69
N SER A 39 1.51 -6.99 -7.94
CA SER A 39 2.51 -6.52 -8.90
C SER A 39 1.85 -5.73 -10.02
N GLY A 40 2.49 -4.61 -10.39
CA GLY A 40 1.98 -3.72 -11.44
C GLY A 40 0.63 -3.12 -11.08
N ALA A 41 0.42 -2.80 -9.81
CA ALA A 41 -0.78 -2.14 -9.33
C ALA A 41 -0.84 -0.73 -9.90
N GLU A 42 -1.92 -0.42 -10.59
CA GLU A 42 -2.19 0.92 -11.09
C GLU A 42 -3.65 1.24 -10.87
N THR A 43 -3.96 2.51 -10.65
CA THR A 43 -5.31 3.04 -10.53
C THR A 43 -5.42 4.27 -11.41
N SER A 44 -6.63 4.75 -11.65
CA SER A 44 -6.81 6.02 -12.36
C SER A 44 -6.04 7.16 -11.69
N GLN A 45 -6.08 7.24 -10.36
CA GLN A 45 -5.42 8.30 -9.59
C GLN A 45 -3.90 8.22 -9.64
N THR A 46 -3.33 7.02 -9.50
CA THR A 46 -1.87 6.82 -9.52
C THR A 46 -1.29 7.04 -10.92
N ARG A 47 -2.03 6.66 -11.97
CA ARG A 47 -1.70 7.04 -13.36
C ARG A 47 -1.79 8.54 -13.60
N GLN A 48 -2.84 9.21 -13.11
CA GLN A 48 -2.97 10.67 -13.22
C GLN A 48 -1.86 11.41 -12.47
N ALA A 49 -1.42 10.90 -11.32
CA ALA A 49 -0.28 11.42 -10.57
C ALA A 49 1.08 11.01 -11.18
N GLY A 50 1.11 10.20 -12.23
CA GLY A 50 2.32 9.74 -12.90
C GLY A 50 3.22 8.90 -12.00
N LEU A 51 2.67 8.19 -11.02
CA LEU A 51 3.45 7.39 -10.07
C LEU A 51 3.97 6.08 -10.69
N GLY A 52 3.41 5.67 -11.83
CA GLY A 52 3.77 4.43 -12.51
C GLY A 52 3.19 3.20 -11.83
N PRO A 53 3.60 2.00 -12.28
CA PRO A 53 3.18 0.74 -11.68
C PRO A 53 3.73 0.60 -10.27
N LEU A 54 2.85 0.17 -9.36
CA LEU A 54 3.17 0.00 -7.95
C LEU A 54 3.22 -1.49 -7.59
N ASN A 55 4.23 -1.87 -6.83
CA ASN A 55 4.32 -3.20 -6.24
C ASN A 55 4.01 -3.10 -4.75
N LEU A 56 3.08 -3.94 -4.30
CA LEU A 56 2.70 -4.09 -2.90
C LEU A 56 3.07 -5.49 -2.44
N ASP A 57 3.65 -5.61 -1.26
CA ASP A 57 3.90 -6.88 -0.60
C ASP A 57 3.48 -6.74 0.85
N ALA A 58 2.52 -7.55 1.27
CA ALA A 58 1.94 -7.47 2.60
C ALA A 58 1.75 -8.86 3.17
N ALA A 59 2.20 -9.05 4.41
CA ALA A 59 1.95 -10.24 5.18
C ALA A 59 1.48 -9.87 6.58
N GLY A 60 0.62 -10.73 7.11
CA GLY A 60 0.10 -10.54 8.44
C GLY A 60 -0.68 -11.74 8.93
N SER A 61 -1.26 -11.53 10.09
CA SER A 61 -2.15 -12.46 10.72
C SER A 61 -3.33 -11.74 11.35
N PHE A 62 -4.40 -12.48 11.59
CA PHE A 62 -5.57 -12.03 12.30
C PHE A 62 -5.98 -13.11 13.29
N SER A 63 -6.24 -12.73 14.53
CA SER A 63 -6.84 -13.61 15.52
C SER A 63 -8.03 -12.92 16.18
N ALA A 64 -9.07 -13.69 16.49
CA ALA A 64 -10.24 -13.15 17.18
C ALA A 64 -9.90 -12.56 18.57
N ALA A 65 -8.84 -13.05 19.22
CA ALA A 65 -8.41 -12.59 20.54
C ALA A 65 -7.52 -11.34 20.47
N GLY A 66 -6.68 -11.22 19.44
CA GLY A 66 -5.63 -10.20 19.33
C GLY A 66 -5.86 -9.14 18.25
N GLY A 67 -6.85 -9.30 17.38
CA GLY A 67 -7.08 -8.44 16.23
C GLY A 67 -6.15 -8.78 15.06
N VAL A 68 -5.83 -7.76 14.25
CA VAL A 68 -4.97 -7.88 13.06
C VAL A 68 -3.53 -7.54 13.45
N ALA A 69 -2.58 -8.39 13.11
CA ALA A 69 -1.15 -8.09 13.16
C ALA A 69 -0.60 -8.03 11.74
N ILE A 70 -0.07 -6.89 11.34
CA ILE A 70 0.64 -6.69 10.08
C ILE A 70 2.12 -6.89 10.37
N ASP A 71 2.68 -8.00 9.88
CA ASP A 71 4.10 -8.31 10.02
C ASP A 71 4.92 -7.32 9.17
N HIS A 72 4.48 -7.12 7.93
CA HIS A 72 4.99 -6.09 7.04
C HIS A 72 3.98 -5.78 5.95
N ALA A 73 3.97 -4.55 5.49
CA ALA A 73 3.35 -4.13 4.26
C ALA A 73 4.28 -3.13 3.59
N THR A 74 4.85 -3.47 2.45
CA THR A 74 5.73 -2.59 1.68
C THR A 74 5.05 -2.20 0.38
N LEU A 75 5.16 -0.93 0.04
CA LEU A 75 4.75 -0.35 -1.21
C LEU A 75 6.00 0.18 -1.90
N ALA A 76 6.21 -0.18 -3.15
CA ALA A 76 7.32 0.30 -3.96
C ALA A 76 6.80 0.70 -5.33
N GLY A 77 7.08 1.93 -5.73
CA GLY A 77 6.84 2.47 -7.06
C GLY A 77 7.94 3.45 -7.44
N ASP A 78 7.90 3.95 -8.67
CA ASP A 78 8.99 4.77 -9.22
C ASP A 78 9.21 6.08 -8.45
N LYS A 79 8.13 6.65 -7.89
CA LYS A 79 8.13 7.95 -7.18
C LYS A 79 7.58 7.87 -5.77
N ILE A 80 7.25 6.67 -5.29
CA ILE A 80 6.59 6.48 -4.01
C ILE A 80 7.06 5.17 -3.40
N SER A 81 7.30 5.19 -2.10
CA SER A 81 7.59 4.01 -1.32
C SER A 81 6.89 4.12 0.03
N GLY A 82 6.34 3.03 0.52
CA GLY A 82 5.68 2.99 1.82
C GLY A 82 6.05 1.73 2.56
N LYS A 83 6.04 1.81 3.88
CA LYS A 83 6.20 0.67 4.78
C LYS A 83 5.18 0.80 5.90
N ALA A 84 4.44 -0.26 6.17
CA ALA A 84 3.53 -0.35 7.29
C ALA A 84 3.80 -1.63 8.06
N ALA A 85 3.68 -1.57 9.38
CA ALA A 85 3.79 -2.72 10.26
C ALA A 85 3.11 -2.42 11.60
N GLY A 86 2.80 -3.46 12.35
CA GLY A 86 2.26 -3.33 13.70
C GLY A 86 0.92 -4.02 13.86
N THR A 87 0.22 -3.74 14.95
CA THR A 87 -0.99 -4.47 15.35
C THR A 87 -2.17 -3.54 15.52
N ILE A 88 -3.32 -3.96 15.00
CA ILE A 88 -4.61 -3.29 15.13
C ILE A 88 -5.52 -4.22 15.96
N ASN A 89 -5.70 -3.90 17.23
CA ASN A 89 -6.61 -4.62 18.11
C ASN A 89 -7.90 -3.80 18.30
N PRO A 90 -9.06 -4.25 17.79
CA PRO A 90 -10.31 -3.52 17.94
C PRO A 90 -10.82 -3.49 19.39
N ASN A 91 -10.34 -4.38 20.25
CA ASN A 91 -10.74 -4.51 21.65
C ASN A 91 -9.68 -3.99 22.63
N GLY A 92 -8.59 -3.36 22.14
CA GLY A 92 -7.45 -2.98 22.95
C GLY A 92 -6.57 -1.91 22.31
N ALA A 93 -5.31 -1.85 22.71
CA ALA A 93 -4.35 -0.93 22.13
C ALA A 93 -3.97 -1.38 20.71
N SER A 94 -3.97 -0.42 19.79
CA SER A 94 -3.42 -0.59 18.45
C SER A 94 -2.11 0.18 18.37
N ASP A 95 -1.06 -0.49 17.89
CA ASP A 95 0.25 0.08 17.62
C ASP A 95 0.57 -0.18 16.16
N PHE A 96 0.09 0.71 15.30
CA PHE A 96 0.23 0.61 13.86
C PHE A 96 1.09 1.77 13.37
N THR A 97 2.17 1.45 12.67
CA THR A 97 3.06 2.43 12.07
C THR A 97 2.90 2.36 10.56
N LEU A 98 2.76 3.53 9.94
CA LEU A 98 2.81 3.71 8.49
C LEU A 98 3.78 4.83 8.16
N ASP A 99 4.83 4.48 7.44
CA ASP A 99 5.77 5.41 6.83
C ASP A 99 5.50 5.44 5.32
N LEU A 100 5.31 6.64 4.78
CA LEU A 100 5.05 6.84 3.36
C LEU A 100 5.94 7.98 2.86
N ALA A 101 6.90 7.61 2.02
CA ALA A 101 7.81 8.53 1.36
C ALA A 101 7.41 8.69 -0.11
N SER A 102 7.27 9.94 -0.55
CA SER A 102 7.03 10.28 -1.95
C SER A 102 8.19 11.14 -2.46
N THR A 103 8.86 10.68 -3.50
CA THR A 103 9.85 11.44 -4.25
C THR A 103 9.14 12.15 -5.40
N GLY A 104 8.47 13.25 -5.05
CA GLY A 104 8.04 14.23 -6.04
C GLY A 104 9.26 14.90 -6.69
N PRO A 105 9.16 15.40 -7.93
CA PRO A 105 10.27 16.13 -8.54
C PRO A 105 10.62 17.33 -7.64
N SER A 106 11.87 17.39 -7.17
CA SER A 106 12.47 18.66 -6.79
C SER A 106 12.53 19.47 -8.08
N LEU A 107 11.59 20.38 -8.28
CA LEU A 107 11.68 21.31 -9.40
C LEU A 107 12.97 22.11 -9.17
N PRO A 108 14.01 21.97 -10.01
CA PRO A 108 15.13 22.89 -9.91
C PRO A 108 14.56 24.27 -10.24
N LEU A 109 14.48 25.15 -9.23
CA LEU A 109 14.41 26.58 -9.51
C LEU A 109 15.75 26.98 -10.12
N ALA A 110 15.86 26.82 -11.44
CA ALA A 110 16.88 27.51 -12.21
C ALA A 110 16.48 28.99 -12.26
N LEU A 111 16.85 29.77 -11.25
CA LEU A 111 16.96 31.22 -11.41
C LEU A 111 18.23 31.47 -12.22
N GLY A 112 18.09 31.45 -13.54
CA GLY A 112 19.21 31.66 -14.44
C GLY A 112 18.78 31.86 -15.88
N SER A 113 18.38 33.08 -16.23
CA SER A 113 18.65 33.61 -17.57
C SER A 113 19.21 35.02 -17.42
N THR A 114 20.54 35.09 -17.47
CA THR A 114 21.28 36.31 -17.81
C THR A 114 21.06 36.60 -19.29
N GLU A 115 19.92 37.20 -19.65
CA GLU A 115 19.75 37.70 -21.01
C GLU A 115 18.75 38.85 -21.08
N SER A 116 19.25 40.06 -20.87
CA SER A 116 19.03 41.19 -21.79
C SER A 116 19.86 42.40 -21.33
N PRO A 117 20.96 42.72 -22.03
CA PRO A 117 21.58 44.03 -21.96
C PRO A 117 20.75 45.00 -22.82
N ILE A 118 20.35 46.12 -22.23
CA ILE A 118 20.40 47.48 -22.79
C ILE A 118 20.40 48.49 -21.64
#